data_AF-A0A157ZQM7-F1
#
_entry.id   AF-A0A157ZQM7-F1
#
_cell.length_a   1.000
_cell.length_b   1.000
_cell.length_c   1.000
_cell.angle_alpha   90.00
_cell.angle_beta   90.00
_cell.angle_gamma   90.00
#
_symmetry.space_group_name_H-M   'P 1'
#
loop_
_entity.id
_entity.type
_entity.pdbx_description
1 polymer ?
#
loop_
_entity_poly.entity_id
_entity_poly.type
_entity_poly.pdbx_seq_one_letter_code
_entity_poly.pdbx_strand_id
1 'polypeptide(L)'
;MKSIIRAALVATALVIPVASFAQSQITRAQVRAELAALQSVGYHVGDGDQAHYPEAIQAAEAKLAARKGATAYGGAANGASQSGGARVSQSDWNAMYSR
;
A
#
# COMPACT_ATOMS: atom_id res chain seq x y z
N MET A 1 31.03 31.41 19.59
CA MET A 1 30.56 30.01 19.42
C MET A 1 29.19 29.74 20.05
N LYS A 2 28.96 30.07 21.33
CA LYS A 2 27.66 29.84 22.01
C LYS A 2 26.47 30.61 21.42
N SER A 3 26.69 31.81 20.89
CA SER A 3 25.66 32.63 20.24
C SER A 3 25.18 32.05 18.90
N ILE A 4 26.11 31.49 18.11
CA ILE A 4 25.81 30.83 16.83
C ILE A 4 24.96 29.58 17.08
N ILE A 5 25.31 28.79 18.10
CA ILE A 5 24.54 27.59 18.49
C ILE A 5 23.11 27.97 18.92
N ARG A 6 22.94 29.05 19.68
CA ARG A 6 21.61 29.53 20.08
C ARG A 6 20.79 30.06 18.90
N ALA A 7 21.41 30.79 17.99
CA ALA A 7 20.74 31.29 16.79
C ALA A 7 20.29 30.15 15.87
N ALA A 8 21.10 29.09 15.73
CA ALA A 8 20.74 27.90 14.97
C ALA A 8 19.54 27.16 15.57
N LEU A 9 19.45 27.05 16.91
CA LEU A 9 18.31 26.43 17.60
C LEU A 9 16.99 27.21 17.45
N VAL A 10 17.06 28.54 17.40
CA VAL A 10 15.85 29.37 17.19
C VAL A 10 15.39 29.30 15.73
N ALA A 11 16.32 29.21 14.78
CA ALA A 11 15.99 29.12 13.35
C ALA A 11 15.26 27.82 12.98
N THR A 12 15.59 26.69 13.62
CA THR A 12 14.90 25.41 13.37
C THR A 12 13.48 25.39 13.93
N ALA A 13 13.20 26.15 14.99
CA ALA A 13 11.86 26.23 15.58
C ALA A 13 10.83 26.97 14.70
N LEU A 14 11.30 27.73 13.70
CA LEU A 14 10.44 28.48 12.75
C LEU A 14 10.01 27.67 11.53
N VAL A 15 10.49 26.42 11.38
CA VAL A 15 10.05 25.53 10.31
C VAL A 15 8.72 24.90 10.73
N ILE A 16 7.63 25.67 10.62
CA ILE A 16 6.28 25.14 10.71
C ILE A 16 5.94 24.61 9.32
N PRO A 17 5.67 23.30 9.15
CA PRO A 17 5.11 22.80 7.90
C PRO A 17 3.69 23.38 7.75
N VAL A 18 3.54 24.47 7.00
CA VAL A 18 2.23 25.10 6.70
C VAL A 18 1.52 24.41 5.53
N ALA A 19 2.07 23.31 5.01
CA ALA A 19 1.47 22.57 3.92
C ALA A 19 0.29 21.73 4.43
N SER A 20 -0.91 22.31 4.45
CA SER A 20 -2.17 21.57 4.55
C SER A 20 -2.75 21.40 3.14
N PHE A 21 -2.57 20.23 2.55
CA PHE A 21 -3.18 19.89 1.27
C PHE A 21 -4.63 19.44 1.48
N ALA A 22 -5.57 20.37 1.33
CA ALA A 22 -7.01 20.07 1.28
C ALA A 22 -7.55 19.97 -0.16
N GLN A 23 -6.67 20.04 -1.16
CA GLN A 23 -7.04 20.12 -2.57
C GLN A 23 -7.26 18.73 -3.20
N SER A 24 -8.13 17.92 -2.60
CA SER A 24 -8.65 16.70 -3.23
C SER A 24 -10.12 16.91 -3.56
N GLN A 25 -10.38 17.62 -4.66
CA GLN A 25 -11.73 17.65 -5.24
C GLN A 25 -12.02 16.33 -5.95
N ILE A 26 -12.32 15.31 -5.16
CA ILE A 26 -12.76 14.02 -5.69
C ILE A 26 -14.17 14.20 -6.26
N THR A 27 -14.31 13.91 -7.56
CA THR A 27 -15.61 13.99 -8.22
C THR A 27 -16.41 12.70 -7.99
N ARG A 28 -17.75 12.79 -7.99
CA ARG A 28 -18.61 11.59 -7.93
C ARG A 28 -18.35 10.64 -9.10
N ALA A 29 -17.97 11.16 -10.26
CA ALA A 29 -17.58 10.37 -11.42
C ALA A 29 -16.31 9.55 -11.12
N GLN A 30 -15.32 10.18 -10.50
CA GLN A 30 -14.07 9.52 -10.11
C GLN A 30 -14.29 8.39 -9.11
N VAL A 31 -15.08 8.61 -8.04
CA VAL A 31 -15.39 7.55 -7.05
C VAL A 31 -16.06 6.36 -7.71
N ARG A 32 -17.02 6.61 -8.62
CA ARG A 32 -17.69 5.52 -9.34
C ARG A 32 -16.74 4.74 -10.24
N ALA A 33 -15.81 5.43 -10.90
CA ALA A 33 -14.80 4.78 -11.72
C ALA A 33 -13.85 3.91 -10.87
N GLU A 34 -13.44 4.39 -9.70
CA GLU A 34 -12.61 3.64 -8.76
C GLU A 34 -13.32 2.41 -8.20
N LEU A 35 -14.60 2.55 -7.81
CA LEU A 35 -15.42 1.42 -7.36
C LEU A 35 -15.61 0.38 -8.46
N ALA A 36 -15.88 0.78 -9.70
CA ALA A 36 -15.99 -0.13 -10.83
C ALA A 36 -14.66 -0.88 -11.07
N ALA A 37 -13.53 -0.21 -10.91
CA ALA A 37 -12.22 -0.83 -11.03
C ALA A 37 -11.96 -1.87 -9.92
N LEU A 38 -12.35 -1.59 -8.68
CA LEU A 38 -12.25 -2.53 -7.58
C LEU A 38 -13.21 -3.72 -7.75
N GLN A 39 -14.44 -3.49 -8.23
CA GLN A 39 -15.37 -4.56 -8.60
C GLN A 39 -14.79 -5.47 -9.69
N SER A 40 -14.02 -4.94 -10.64
CA SER A 40 -13.37 -5.75 -11.69
C SER A 40 -12.37 -6.78 -11.15
N VAL A 41 -11.82 -6.57 -9.95
CA VAL A 41 -10.90 -7.48 -9.26
C VAL A 41 -11.59 -8.31 -8.16
N GLY A 42 -12.93 -8.25 -8.10
CA GLY A 42 -13.76 -9.04 -7.19
C GLY A 42 -14.00 -8.41 -5.82
N TYR A 43 -13.80 -7.10 -5.68
CA TYR A 43 -14.12 -6.39 -4.43
C TYR A 43 -15.54 -5.83 -4.46
N HIS A 44 -16.35 -6.22 -3.48
CA HIS A 44 -17.76 -5.85 -3.36
C HIS A 44 -18.01 -5.14 -2.02
N VAL A 45 -18.51 -3.91 -2.11
CA VAL A 45 -18.86 -3.11 -0.93
C VAL A 45 -20.12 -3.68 -0.29
N GLY A 46 -20.03 -4.05 0.99
CA GLY A 46 -21.17 -4.55 1.77
C GLY A 46 -21.22 -6.07 1.96
N ASP A 47 -20.36 -6.85 1.28
CA ASP A 47 -20.29 -8.32 1.43
C ASP A 47 -19.52 -8.76 2.70
N GLY A 48 -19.55 -7.94 3.75
CA GLY A 48 -18.78 -8.17 4.98
C GLY A 48 -17.34 -7.65 4.94
N ASP A 49 -16.96 -6.82 3.95
CA ASP A 49 -15.64 -6.17 3.94
C ASP A 49 -15.36 -5.39 5.23
N GLN A 50 -16.42 -4.87 5.88
CA GLN A 50 -16.34 -4.09 7.11
C GLN A 50 -15.71 -4.89 8.25
N ALA A 51 -15.88 -6.22 8.25
CA ALA A 51 -15.26 -7.12 9.23
C ALA A 51 -13.75 -7.32 8.98
N HIS A 52 -13.30 -7.07 7.74
CA HIS A 52 -11.92 -7.22 7.29
C HIS A 52 -11.34 -5.89 6.79
N TYR A 53 -11.91 -4.77 7.23
CA TYR A 53 -11.41 -3.45 6.90
C TYR A 53 -10.18 -3.14 7.76
N PRO A 54 -9.07 -2.66 7.18
CA PRO A 54 -8.91 -2.25 5.78
C PRO A 54 -8.30 -3.31 4.84
N GLU A 55 -7.95 -4.50 5.33
CA GLU A 55 -7.19 -5.51 4.58
C GLU A 55 -7.85 -5.93 3.25
N ALA A 56 -9.17 -6.11 3.23
CA ALA A 56 -9.91 -6.52 2.04
C ALA A 56 -9.77 -5.52 0.88
N ILE A 57 -9.81 -4.21 1.18
CA ILE A 57 -9.62 -3.13 0.19
C ILE A 57 -8.18 -3.12 -0.30
N GLN A 58 -7.21 -3.20 0.61
CA GLN A 58 -5.78 -3.16 0.24
C GLN A 58 -5.39 -4.34 -0.66
N ALA A 59 -5.92 -5.53 -0.38
CA ALA A 59 -5.71 -6.70 -1.22
C ALA A 59 -6.32 -6.52 -2.63
N ALA A 60 -7.49 -5.88 -2.73
CA ALA A 60 -8.11 -5.55 -4.01
C ALA A 60 -7.31 -4.48 -4.77
N GLU A 61 -6.83 -3.44 -4.09
CA GLU A 61 -5.98 -2.41 -4.67
C GLU A 61 -4.66 -3.00 -5.19
N ALA A 62 -4.04 -3.92 -4.45
CA ALA A 62 -2.83 -4.63 -4.90
C ALA A 62 -3.09 -5.45 -6.16
N LYS A 63 -4.23 -6.16 -6.25
CA LYS A 63 -4.63 -6.89 -7.47
C LYS A 63 -4.88 -5.94 -8.64
N LEU A 64 -5.51 -4.79 -8.39
CA LEU A 64 -5.77 -3.76 -9.40
C LEU A 64 -4.46 -3.12 -9.88
N ALA A 65 -3.53 -2.83 -8.97
CA ALA A 65 -2.21 -2.31 -9.27
C ALA A 65 -1.37 -3.31 -10.07
N ALA A 66 -1.43 -4.60 -9.75
CA ALA A 66 -0.78 -5.65 -10.54
C ALA A 66 -1.35 -5.73 -11.97
N ARG A 67 -2.68 -5.61 -12.15
CA ARG A 67 -3.31 -5.53 -13.48
C ARG A 67 -2.90 -4.27 -14.25
N LYS A 68 -2.88 -3.10 -13.59
CA LYS A 68 -2.47 -1.83 -14.22
C LYS A 68 -0.98 -1.80 -14.55
N GLY A 69 -0.14 -2.36 -13.69
CA GLY A 69 1.30 -2.50 -13.88
C GLY A 69 1.68 -3.49 -14.98
N ALA A 70 0.87 -4.53 -15.21
CA ALA A 70 1.03 -5.41 -16.37
C ALA A 70 0.73 -4.71 -17.70
N THR A 71 -0.10 -3.66 -17.69
CA THR A 71 -0.42 -2.84 -18.87
C THR A 71 0.45 -1.58 -19.02
N ALA A 72 1.21 -1.20 -18.00
CA ALA A 72 2.17 -0.10 -18.07
C ALA A 72 3.51 -0.65 -18.58
N TYR A 73 3.93 -0.20 -19.77
CA TYR A 73 5.21 -0.59 -20.40
C TYR A 73 6.39 -0.51 -19.42
N GLY A 74 7.02 -1.66 -19.13
CA GLY A 74 8.21 -1.79 -18.28
C GLY A 74 8.06 -2.82 -17.17
N GLY A 75 8.31 -4.09 -17.49
CA GLY A 75 8.11 -5.21 -16.56
C GLY A 75 8.93 -5.14 -15.26
N ALA A 76 8.26 -5.53 -14.18
CA ALA A 76 8.78 -6.06 -12.91
C ALA A 76 10.04 -5.38 -12.32
N ALA A 77 9.83 -4.47 -11.35
CA ALA A 77 10.71 -4.47 -10.19
C ALA A 77 10.14 -5.48 -9.18
N ASN A 78 10.71 -6.69 -9.16
CA ASN A 78 10.49 -7.68 -8.12
C ASN A 78 10.96 -7.13 -6.77
N GLY A 79 10.16 -6.28 -6.13
CA GLY A 79 10.31 -5.90 -4.74
C GLY A 79 9.65 -6.96 -3.87
N ALA A 80 10.33 -8.08 -3.64
CA ALA A 80 9.89 -9.07 -2.67
C ALA A 80 9.95 -8.45 -1.26
N SER A 81 8.81 -8.01 -0.71
CA SER A 81 8.66 -7.84 0.73
C SER A 81 8.58 -9.22 1.38
N GLN A 82 9.75 -9.78 1.70
CA GLN A 82 9.86 -11.02 2.47
C GLN A 82 9.66 -10.71 3.95
N SER A 83 8.42 -10.64 4.41
CA SER A 83 8.13 -10.82 5.84
C SER A 83 8.18 -12.31 6.15
N GLY A 84 9.06 -12.69 7.08
CA GLY A 84 9.48 -14.06 7.34
C GLY A 84 8.35 -15.06 7.59
N GLY A 85 8.45 -16.16 6.85
CA GLY A 85 7.87 -17.46 7.21
C GLY A 85 8.77 -18.51 6.57
N ALA A 86 9.30 -19.44 7.37
CA ALA A 86 10.13 -20.51 6.87
C ALA A 86 9.34 -21.32 5.83
N ARG A 87 9.69 -21.14 4.55
CA ARG A 87 9.12 -21.91 3.45
C ARG A 87 9.80 -23.28 3.46
N VAL A 88 9.23 -24.24 4.18
CA VAL A 88 9.62 -25.64 4.05
C VAL A 88 9.23 -26.09 2.65
N SER A 89 10.19 -26.64 1.89
CA SER A 89 9.94 -27.06 0.52
C SER A 89 9.02 -28.28 0.48
N GLN A 90 8.27 -28.47 -0.61
CA GLN A 90 7.39 -29.63 -0.78
C GLN A 90 8.17 -30.96 -0.65
N SER A 91 9.44 -30.96 -1.06
CA SER A 91 10.37 -32.08 -0.90
C SER A 91 10.69 -32.37 0.58
N ASP A 92 10.92 -31.34 1.38
CA ASP A 92 11.19 -31.51 2.82
C ASP A 92 9.94 -32.00 3.56
N TRP A 93 8.76 -31.53 3.17
CA TRP A 93 7.48 -32.03 3.69
C TRP A 93 7.29 -33.51 3.42
N ASN A 94 7.54 -33.96 2.19
CA ASN A 94 7.43 -35.38 1.86
C ASN A 94 8.44 -36.22 2.67
N ALA A 95 9.68 -35.77 2.80
CA ALA A 95 10.72 -36.50 3.54
C ALA A 95 10.40 -36.70 5.03
N MET A 96 9.64 -35.81 5.67
CA MET A 96 9.29 -35.93 7.08
C MET A 96 8.14 -36.91 7.37
N TYR A 97 7.24 -37.15 6.41
CA TYR A 97 6.00 -37.90 6.65
C TYR A 97 5.86 -39.20 5.85
N SER A 98 6.77 -39.49 4.91
CA SER A 98 6.84 -40.80 4.26
C SER A 98 7.74 -41.75 5.07
N ARG A 99 7.14 -42.66 5.84
CA ARG A 99 7.76 -43.92 6.27
C ARG A 99 7.37 -45.05 5.34
#